data_AF-A0A453PEU4-F1
#
_entry.id   AF-A0A453PEU4-F1
#
_cell.length_a   1.000
_cell.length_b   1.000
_cell.length_c   1.000
_cell.angle_alpha   90.00
_cell.angle_beta   90.00
_cell.angle_gamma   90.00
#
_symmetry.space_group_name_H-M   'P 1'
#
loop_
_entity.id
_entity.type
_entity.pdbx_description
1 polymer ?
#
loop_
_entity_poly.entity_id
_entity_poly.type
_entity_poly.pdbx_seq_one_letter_code
_entity_poly.pdbx_strand_id
1 'polypeptide(L)'
;MDSDYGVPRELSEVQQNRTLYQPELPPCLQGTTVRVEYGDVAIAADPAGAHVISHAYPHTYGQPLAHFLRKAANVPDAKVISEHPAVRVGIVFCGRQSPGGHNVIWGLHEAIKAHNVNSKLIGFL
;
A
#
# COMPACT_ATOMS: atom_id res chain seq x y z
N MET A 1 17.89 0.17 -24.13
CA MET A 1 17.64 1.32 -23.24
C MET A 1 18.69 1.22 -22.17
N ASP A 2 19.70 2.08 -22.22
CA ASP A 2 20.68 2.13 -21.15
C ASP A 2 19.98 2.69 -19.91
N SER A 3 19.96 1.90 -18.84
CA SER A 3 19.39 2.30 -17.56
C SER A 3 20.38 3.29 -16.94
N ASP A 4 19.96 4.53 -16.75
CA ASP A 4 20.82 5.58 -16.17
C ASP A 4 20.99 5.42 -14.63
N TYR A 5 20.61 4.28 -14.03
CA TYR A 5 20.81 3.90 -12.62
C TYR A 5 20.72 5.05 -11.57
N GLY A 6 19.81 6.00 -11.74
CA GLY A 6 19.63 7.11 -10.80
C GLY A 6 20.59 8.30 -10.97
N VAL A 7 21.21 8.47 -12.14
CA VAL A 7 21.92 9.72 -12.48
C VAL A 7 20.94 10.89 -12.36
N PRO A 8 21.30 11.97 -11.63
CA PRO A 8 20.46 13.15 -11.50
C PRO A 8 20.10 13.72 -12.87
N ARG A 9 18.80 13.86 -13.14
CA ARG A 9 18.29 14.52 -14.35
C ARG A 9 17.91 15.95 -14.02
N GLU A 10 18.34 16.88 -14.86
CA GLU A 10 17.87 18.26 -14.78
C GLU A 10 16.37 18.30 -15.07
N LEU A 11 15.59 18.84 -14.13
CA LEU A 11 14.13 18.92 -14.23
C LEU A 11 13.74 20.25 -14.85
N SER A 12 12.76 20.23 -15.75
CA SER A 12 12.12 21.45 -16.25
C SER A 12 11.38 22.20 -15.13
N GLU A 13 11.11 23.49 -15.31
CA GLU A 13 10.39 24.31 -14.33
C GLU A 13 9.03 23.69 -13.91
N VAL A 14 8.28 23.16 -14.88
CA VAL A 14 7.00 22.49 -14.60
C VAL A 14 7.21 21.20 -13.79
N GLN A 15 8.27 20.44 -14.10
CA GLN A 15 8.60 19.24 -13.33
C GLN A 15 9.00 19.59 -11.89
N GLN A 16 9.78 20.65 -11.70
CA GLN A 16 10.15 21.16 -10.36
C GLN A 16 8.91 21.60 -9.58
N ASN A 17 7.98 22.33 -10.21
CA ASN A 17 6.73 22.69 -9.54
C ASN A 17 5.88 21.46 -9.21
N ARG A 18 5.90 20.42 -10.07
CA ARG A 18 5.15 19.19 -9.84
C ARG A 18 5.69 18.35 -8.68
N THR A 19 6.99 18.41 -8.38
CA THR A 19 7.57 17.67 -7.24
C THR A 19 7.09 18.21 -5.89
N LEU A 20 6.61 19.45 -5.83
CA LEU A 20 6.06 20.06 -4.62
C LEU A 20 4.63 19.62 -4.29
N TYR A 21 3.93 19.00 -5.24
CA TYR A 21 2.55 18.55 -5.03
C TYR A 21 2.50 17.41 -4.02
N GLN A 22 1.68 17.59 -2.97
CA GLN A 22 1.37 16.55 -1.98
C GLN A 22 -0.02 15.98 -2.28
N PRO A 23 -0.12 14.69 -2.66
CA PRO A 23 -1.40 14.00 -2.81
C PRO A 23 -2.21 13.99 -1.51
N GLU A 24 -3.52 14.17 -1.62
CA GLU A 24 -4.43 14.06 -0.47
C GLU A 24 -4.56 12.61 0.00
N LEU A 25 -4.43 12.40 1.30
CA LEU A 25 -4.63 11.10 1.93
C LEU A 25 -6.07 10.97 2.46
N PRO A 26 -6.71 9.79 2.29
CA PRO A 26 -7.96 9.49 2.96
C PRO A 26 -7.87 9.75 4.48
N PRO A 27 -8.91 10.28 5.13
CA PRO A 27 -8.85 10.61 6.57
C PRO A 27 -8.48 9.44 7.49
N CYS A 28 -8.74 8.19 7.08
CA CYS A 28 -8.36 6.99 7.82
C CYS A 28 -6.86 6.62 7.71
N LEU A 29 -6.12 7.26 6.80
CA LEU A 29 -4.68 7.06 6.58
C LEU A 29 -3.85 8.29 7.01
N GLN A 30 -4.50 9.31 7.58
CA GLN A 30 -3.79 10.48 8.10
C GLN A 30 -3.22 10.17 9.50
N GLY A 31 -1.89 10.22 9.63
CA GLY A 31 -1.16 9.85 10.84
C GLY A 31 -0.72 8.38 10.85
N THR A 32 -0.28 7.88 12.00
CA THR A 32 0.30 6.52 12.13
C THR A 32 -0.67 5.48 12.69
N THR A 33 -1.66 5.91 13.48
CA THR A 33 -2.64 4.99 14.08
C THR A 33 -3.68 4.59 13.05
N VAL A 34 -3.73 3.30 12.72
CA VAL A 34 -4.71 2.74 11.79
C VAL A 34 -5.73 1.89 12.55
N ARG A 35 -7.01 2.10 12.27
CA ARG A 35 -8.12 1.31 12.81
C ARG A 35 -8.72 0.45 11.70
N VAL A 36 -8.89 -0.83 11.97
CA VAL A 36 -9.40 -1.80 11.00
C VAL A 36 -10.59 -2.55 11.58
N GLU A 37 -11.64 -2.68 10.78
CA GLU A 37 -12.76 -3.61 11.00
C GLU A 37 -12.74 -4.68 9.91
N TYR A 38 -13.11 -5.90 10.26
CA TYR A 38 -13.21 -7.02 9.32
C TYR A 38 -14.67 -7.28 8.97
N GLY A 39 -14.98 -7.24 7.68
CA GLY A 39 -16.31 -7.50 7.13
C GLY A 39 -16.46 -8.92 6.61
N ASP A 40 -17.29 -9.07 5.58
CA ASP A 40 -17.61 -10.35 4.96
C ASP A 40 -16.38 -11.07 4.40
N VAL A 41 -16.47 -12.39 4.32
CA VAL A 41 -15.43 -13.25 3.72
C VAL A 41 -15.37 -13.05 2.20
N ALA A 42 -14.16 -12.92 1.65
CA ALA A 42 -13.96 -12.85 0.21
C ALA A 42 -13.93 -14.27 -0.40
N ILE A 43 -14.99 -14.60 -1.14
CA ILE A 43 -15.15 -15.90 -1.81
C ILE A 43 -15.15 -15.74 -3.34
N ALA A 44 -15.08 -16.86 -4.06
CA ALA A 44 -15.17 -16.86 -5.52
C ALA A 44 -16.49 -16.23 -5.99
N ALA A 45 -16.41 -15.32 -6.97
CA ALA A 45 -17.60 -14.69 -7.56
C ALA A 45 -18.48 -15.69 -8.32
N ASP A 46 -17.87 -16.71 -8.93
CA ASP A 46 -18.56 -17.83 -9.58
C ASP A 46 -18.57 -19.06 -8.66
N PRO A 47 -19.75 -19.52 -8.20
CA PRO A 47 -19.87 -20.73 -7.39
C PRO A 47 -19.32 -21.99 -8.03
N ALA A 48 -19.35 -22.10 -9.37
CA ALA A 48 -18.85 -23.28 -10.07
C ALA A 48 -17.32 -23.45 -9.90
N GLY A 49 -16.60 -22.34 -9.79
CA GLY A 49 -15.14 -22.34 -9.56
C GLY A 49 -14.74 -22.42 -8.09
N ALA A 50 -15.66 -22.29 -7.15
CA ALA A 50 -15.36 -22.14 -5.73
C ALA A 50 -14.53 -23.30 -5.16
N HIS A 51 -14.84 -24.54 -5.53
CA HIS A 51 -14.10 -25.72 -5.08
C HIS A 51 -12.65 -25.74 -5.60
N VAL A 52 -12.45 -25.38 -6.87
CA VAL A 52 -11.11 -25.37 -7.49
C VAL A 52 -10.26 -24.28 -6.86
N ILE A 53 -10.83 -23.08 -6.67
CA ILE A 53 -10.13 -21.92 -6.11
C ILE A 53 -9.79 -22.16 -4.64
N SER A 54 -10.73 -22.68 -3.83
CA SER A 54 -10.48 -22.93 -2.41
C SER A 54 -9.40 -24.01 -2.21
N HIS A 55 -9.38 -25.03 -3.07
CA HIS A 55 -8.35 -26.06 -3.04
C HIS A 55 -6.96 -25.54 -3.46
N ALA A 56 -6.90 -24.63 -4.45
CA ALA A 56 -5.66 -24.02 -4.89
C ALA A 56 -5.07 -23.01 -3.87
N TYR A 57 -5.94 -22.36 -3.08
CA TYR A 57 -5.57 -21.29 -2.15
C TYR A 57 -6.04 -21.55 -0.71
N PRO A 58 -5.64 -22.67 -0.09
CA PRO A 58 -6.20 -23.12 1.19
C PRO A 58 -5.91 -22.18 2.37
N HIS A 59 -4.90 -21.32 2.25
CA HIS A 59 -4.48 -20.40 3.33
C HIS A 59 -5.02 -18.98 3.18
N THR A 60 -5.59 -18.64 2.01
CA THR A 60 -6.03 -17.27 1.70
C THR A 60 -7.48 -17.19 1.22
N TYR A 61 -8.08 -18.30 0.79
CA TYR A 61 -9.49 -18.32 0.42
C TYR A 61 -10.38 -18.01 1.62
N GLY A 62 -11.37 -17.12 1.44
CA GLY A 62 -12.31 -16.75 2.49
C GLY A 62 -11.75 -15.78 3.53
N GLN A 63 -10.59 -15.16 3.29
CA GLN A 63 -10.11 -14.07 4.17
C GLN A 63 -11.10 -12.89 4.16
N PRO A 64 -11.33 -12.24 5.31
CA PRO A 64 -12.31 -11.17 5.42
C PRO A 64 -11.85 -9.90 4.73
N LEU A 65 -12.81 -9.11 4.25
CA LEU A 65 -12.57 -7.76 3.78
C LEU A 65 -12.11 -6.86 4.94
N ALA A 66 -11.08 -6.04 4.71
CA ALA A 66 -10.58 -5.09 5.70
C ALA A 66 -11.10 -3.68 5.38
N HIS A 67 -11.73 -3.04 6.37
CA HIS A 67 -12.24 -1.69 6.29
C HIS A 67 -11.43 -0.76 7.19
N PHE A 68 -10.84 0.28 6.62
CA PHE A 68 -10.10 1.30 7.38
C PHE A 68 -11.07 2.33 7.95
N LEU A 69 -11.09 2.45 9.27
CA LEU A 69 -11.97 3.36 9.97
C LEU A 69 -11.29 4.71 10.22
N ARG A 70 -12.09 5.77 10.28
CA ARG A 70 -11.61 7.09 10.75
C ARG A 70 -11.14 6.98 12.20
N LYS A 71 -10.18 7.83 12.58
CA LYS A 71 -9.60 7.86 13.94
C LYS A 71 -10.64 7.96 15.06
N ALA A 72 -11.73 8.68 14.83
CA ALA A 72 -12.82 8.91 15.80
C ALA A 72 -13.94 7.85 15.75
N ALA A 73 -13.85 6.83 14.89
CA ALA A 73 -14.86 5.78 14.83
C ALA A 73 -14.81 4.92 16.11
N ASN A 74 -15.96 4.79 16.77
CA ASN A 74 -16.13 3.97 17.95
C ASN A 74 -16.86 2.67 17.57
N VAL A 75 -16.08 1.72 17.05
CA VAL A 75 -16.57 0.37 16.69
C VAL A 75 -15.99 -0.61 17.72
N PRO A 76 -16.82 -1.38 18.45
CA PRO A 76 -16.39 -2.21 19.58
C PRO A 76 -15.26 -3.19 19.26
N ASP A 77 -15.28 -3.77 18.07
CA ASP A 77 -14.35 -4.84 17.65
C ASP A 77 -13.25 -4.34 16.70
N ALA A 78 -13.07 -3.02 16.57
CA ALA A 78 -12.03 -2.47 15.71
C ALA A 78 -10.64 -2.77 16.26
N LYS A 79 -9.80 -3.37 15.42
CA LYS A 79 -8.38 -3.56 15.73
C LYS A 79 -7.64 -2.24 15.54
N VAL A 80 -7.00 -1.77 16.60
CA VAL A 80 -6.11 -0.59 16.56
C VAL A 80 -4.67 -1.07 16.37
N ILE A 81 -4.04 -0.64 15.27
CA ILE A 81 -2.63 -0.90 15.01
C ILE A 81 -1.84 0.31 15.50
N SER A 82 -1.12 0.13 16.60
CA SER A 82 -0.24 1.14 17.20
C SER A 82 1.23 0.74 17.21
N GLU A 83 1.53 -0.54 17.00
CA GLU A 83 2.89 -1.05 16.94
C GLU A 83 3.43 -0.95 15.53
N HIS A 84 4.62 -0.38 15.42
CA HIS A 84 5.30 -0.15 14.15
C HIS A 84 6.76 -0.64 14.22
N PRO A 85 6.99 -1.97 14.23
CA PRO A 85 8.34 -2.50 14.18
C PRO A 85 9.04 -2.07 12.89
N ALA A 86 10.37 -2.06 12.90
CA ALA A 86 11.14 -1.77 11.70
C ALA A 86 10.90 -2.88 10.66
N VAL A 87 10.49 -2.49 9.45
CA VAL A 87 10.18 -3.43 8.36
C VAL A 87 11.09 -3.23 7.16
N ARG A 88 11.28 -4.31 6.38
CA ARG A 88 11.92 -4.26 5.07
C ARG A 88 10.87 -4.63 4.03
N VAL A 89 10.54 -3.69 3.15
CA VAL A 89 9.50 -3.90 2.12
C VAL A 89 10.16 -3.97 0.76
N GLY A 90 9.83 -5.02 0.00
CA GLY A 90 10.22 -5.18 -1.39
C GLY A 90 9.14 -4.66 -2.33
N ILE A 91 9.52 -3.94 -3.38
CA ILE A 91 8.60 -3.47 -4.42
C ILE A 91 9.15 -3.79 -5.81
N VAL A 92 8.27 -4.24 -6.71
CA VAL A 92 8.57 -4.55 -8.10
C VAL A 92 7.45 -4.01 -8.99
N PHE A 93 7.80 -3.47 -10.15
CA PHE A 93 6.82 -3.15 -11.18
C PHE A 93 6.61 -4.34 -12.12
N CYS A 94 5.37 -4.81 -12.24
CA CYS A 94 5.01 -5.89 -13.15
C CYS A 94 4.28 -5.31 -14.37
N GLY A 95 4.72 -5.68 -15.57
CA GLY A 95 4.06 -5.29 -16.82
C GLY A 95 4.52 -3.95 -17.39
N ARG A 96 3.62 -3.24 -18.08
CA ARG A 96 3.96 -1.99 -18.78
C ARG A 96 3.92 -0.79 -17.83
N GLN A 97 4.71 0.23 -18.15
CA GLN A 97 4.70 1.50 -17.45
C GLN A 97 3.32 2.17 -17.47
N SER A 98 2.94 2.76 -16.33
CA SER A 98 1.71 3.54 -16.17
C SER A 98 1.98 4.81 -15.37
N PRO A 99 1.41 5.98 -15.74
CA PRO A 99 1.50 7.18 -14.94
C PRO A 99 1.02 6.94 -13.49
N GLY A 100 1.78 7.47 -12.51
CA GLY A 100 1.47 7.33 -11.09
C GLY A 100 2.21 6.21 -10.36
N GLY A 101 2.93 5.32 -11.06
CA GLY A 101 3.73 4.26 -10.41
C GLY A 101 4.73 4.82 -9.38
N HIS A 102 5.39 5.94 -9.67
CA HIS A 102 6.29 6.59 -8.71
C HIS A 102 5.55 7.22 -7.52
N ASN A 103 4.28 7.63 -7.66
CA ASN A 103 3.48 8.09 -6.52
C ASN A 103 3.17 6.95 -5.55
N VAL A 104 3.03 5.71 -6.06
CA VAL A 104 2.89 4.51 -5.21
C VAL A 104 4.17 4.27 -4.40
N ILE A 105 5.35 4.35 -5.03
CA ILE A 105 6.64 4.24 -4.34
C ILE A 105 6.78 5.33 -3.27
N TRP A 106 6.48 6.58 -3.64
CA TRP A 106 6.54 7.73 -2.72
C TRP A 106 5.62 7.51 -1.52
N GLY A 107 4.34 7.16 -1.73
CA GLY A 107 3.39 6.94 -0.65
C GLY A 107 3.80 5.78 0.27
N LEU A 108 4.31 4.68 -0.29
CA LEU A 108 4.82 3.56 0.48
C LEU A 108 6.05 3.95 1.30
N HIS A 109 7.00 4.68 0.70
CA HIS A 109 8.19 5.17 1.39
C HIS A 109 7.83 6.08 2.57
N GLU A 110 6.97 7.09 2.34
CA GLU A 110 6.55 8.02 3.38
C GLU A 110 5.82 7.28 4.51
N ALA A 111 4.92 6.36 4.19
CA ALA A 111 4.17 5.60 5.19
C ALA A 111 5.08 4.74 6.09
N ILE A 112 6.00 3.96 5.51
CA ILE A 112 6.87 3.10 6.33
C ILE A 112 7.87 3.91 7.17
N LYS A 113 8.28 5.08 6.70
CA LYS A 113 9.19 5.99 7.42
C LYS A 113 8.47 6.74 8.54
N ALA A 114 7.23 7.17 8.31
CA ALA A 114 6.38 7.75 9.34
C ALA A 114 6.09 6.75 10.47
N HIS A 115 5.91 5.47 10.14
CA HIS A 115 5.73 4.39 11.11
C HIS A 115 7.02 4.06 11.88
N ASN A 116 8.14 3.90 11.17
CA ASN A 116 9.44 3.62 11.79
C ASN A 116 10.59 4.06 10.88
N VAL A 117 11.41 4.99 11.35
CA VAL A 117 12.54 5.57 10.57
C VAL A 117 13.58 4.52 10.14
N ASN A 118 13.69 3.40 10.88
CA ASN A 118 14.61 2.31 10.58
C ASN A 118 14.10 1.36 9.48
N SER A 119 12.85 1.50 9.05
CA SER A 119 12.29 0.72 7.95
C SER A 119 13.02 1.00 6.63
N LYS A 120 13.06 0.01 5.73
CA LYS A 120 13.73 0.11 4.43
C LYS A 120 12.79 -0.30 3.29
N LEU A 121 12.80 0.48 2.21
CA LEU A 121 12.16 0.13 0.94
C LEU A 121 13.23 -0.37 -0.05
N ILE A 122 12.98 -1.50 -0.69
CA ILE A 122 13.90 -2.17 -1.61
C ILE A 122 13.20 -2.32 -2.96
N GLY A 123 13.69 -1.63 -3.98
CA GLY A 123 13.18 -1.75 -5.36
C GLY A 123 13.89 -2.87 -6.11
N PHE A 124 13.14 -3.78 -6.72
CA PHE A 124 13.64 -4.80 -7.62
C PHE A 124 13.54 -4.31 -9.07
N LEU A 125 14.58 -4.60 -9.85
CA LEU A 125 14.71 -4.24 -11.26
C LEU A 125 14.28 -5.41 -12.15
#